data_AF-A0A3R9N1K2-F1
#
_entry.id   AF-A0A3R9N1K2-F1
#
_cell.length_a   1.000
_cell.length_b   1.000
_cell.length_c   1.000
_cell.angle_alpha   90.00
_cell.angle_beta   90.00
_cell.angle_gamma   90.00
#
_symmetry.space_group_name_H-M   'P 1'
#
loop_
_entity.id
_entity.type
_entity.pdbx_description
1 polymer ?
#
loop_
_entity_poly.entity_id
_entity_poly.type
_entity_poly.pdbx_seq_one_letter_code
_entity_poly.pdbx_strand_id
1 'polypeptide(L)' 'MAKIDKQIITMRKIEDGTAMRQYSAVSGECQGIATVDKTTLKYSYTGDDLGQFASFVKDTLTKSIKLGKELPDKFSYGFG' A
#
# COMPACT_ATOMS: atom_id res chain seq x y z
N MET A 1 -15.02 -25.28 -1.77
CA MET A 1 -14.36 -24.29 -2.65
C MET A 1 -14.64 -22.90 -2.13
N ALA A 2 -13.83 -22.40 -1.19
CA ALA A 2 -13.82 -20.98 -0.88
C ALA A 2 -12.76 -20.36 -1.80
N LYS A 3 -13.21 -19.73 -2.88
CA LYS A 3 -12.35 -18.84 -3.68
C LYS A 3 -12.03 -17.66 -2.76
N ILE A 4 -10.99 -17.80 -1.95
CA ILE A 4 -10.43 -16.64 -1.26
C ILE A 4 -9.89 -15.79 -2.40
N ASP A 5 -10.58 -14.69 -2.65
CA ASP A 5 -10.25 -13.66 -3.63
C ASP A 5 -8.96 -12.95 -3.15
N LYS A 6 -7.85 -13.70 -3.04
CA LYS A 6 -6.50 -13.20 -2.71
C LYS A 6 -5.87 -12.49 -3.91
N GLN A 7 -6.70 -11.94 -4.78
CA GLN A 7 -6.29 -11.31 -6.02
C GLN A 7 -6.38 -9.80 -5.96
N ILE A 8 -7.11 -9.22 -4.98
CA ILE A 8 -7.31 -7.78 -4.90
C ILE A 8 -6.75 -7.23 -3.58
N ILE A 9 -5.86 -6.24 -3.70
CA ILE A 9 -5.47 -5.38 -2.59
C ILE A 9 -6.20 -4.04 -2.68
N THR A 10 -6.78 -3.61 -1.57
CA THR A 10 -7.36 -2.29 -1.41
C THR A 10 -6.43 -1.43 -0.57
N MET A 11 -5.97 -0.34 -1.15
CA MET A 11 -5.19 0.69 -0.49
C MET A 11 -6.10 1.84 -0.07
N ARG A 12 -5.99 2.27 1.18
CA ARG A 12 -6.71 3.41 1.77
C ARG A 12 -5.71 4.37 2.38
N LYS A 13 -5.73 5.62 1.98
CA LYS A 13 -4.94 6.68 2.59
C LYS A 13 -5.36 6.83 4.04
N ILE A 14 -4.39 6.74 4.93
CA ILE A 14 -4.54 7.09 6.35
C ILE A 14 -4.08 8.52 6.50
N GLU A 15 -2.86 8.79 6.03
CA GLU A 15 -2.25 10.11 6.09
C GLU A 15 -1.40 10.33 4.85
N ASP A 16 -1.49 11.53 4.27
CA ASP A 16 -0.57 11.95 3.23
C ASP A 16 -0.12 13.38 3.49
N GLY A 17 0.88 13.52 4.36
CA GLY A 17 1.49 14.80 4.69
C GLY A 17 2.67 15.13 3.78
N THR A 18 3.31 16.28 4.03
CA THR A 18 4.55 16.68 3.34
C THR A 18 5.74 15.81 3.72
N ALA A 19 5.81 15.35 4.97
CA ALA A 19 6.93 14.55 5.48
C ALA A 19 6.71 13.03 5.33
N MET A 20 5.47 12.54 5.46
CA MET A 20 5.17 11.10 5.47
C MET A 20 3.87 10.76 4.72
N ARG A 21 3.83 9.53 4.21
CA ARG A 21 2.72 8.94 3.46
C ARG A 21 2.36 7.60 4.09
N GLN A 22 1.19 7.50 4.73
CA GLN A 22 0.65 6.28 5.31
C GLN A 22 -0.59 5.80 4.58
N TYR A 23 -0.60 4.52 4.23
CA TYR A 23 -1.72 3.85 3.61
C TYR A 23 -2.00 2.52 4.30
N SER A 24 -3.28 2.24 4.55
CA SER A 24 -3.76 0.94 4.93
C SER A 24 -3.90 0.07 3.67
N ALA A 25 -3.26 -1.09 3.69
CA ALA A 25 -3.31 -2.10 2.65
C ALA A 25 -4.12 -3.29 3.17
N VAL A 26 -5.22 -3.62 2.49
CA VAL A 26 -6.14 -4.70 2.88
C VAL A 26 -6.34 -5.63 1.69
N SER A 27 -5.99 -6.90 1.84
CA SER A 27 -6.10 -7.94 0.81
C SER A 27 -6.79 -9.17 1.39
N GLY A 28 -8.10 -9.30 1.15
CA GLY A 28 -8.91 -10.37 1.72
C GLY A 28 -8.89 -10.34 3.25
N GLU A 29 -8.26 -11.35 3.86
CA GLU A 29 -8.08 -11.46 5.32
C GLU A 29 -6.79 -10.80 5.81
N CYS A 30 -5.82 -10.52 4.93
CA CYS A 30 -4.56 -9.86 5.31
C CYS A 30 -4.75 -8.34 5.32
N GLN A 31 -4.31 -7.67 6.37
CA GLN A 31 -4.33 -6.21 6.45
C GLN A 31 -3.07 -5.66 7.10
N GLY A 32 -2.69 -4.45 6.72
CA GLY A 32 -1.65 -3.71 7.41
C GLY A 32 -1.53 -2.27 6.96
N ILE A 33 -0.51 -1.61 7.46
CA ILE A 33 -0.25 -0.19 7.29
C ILE A 33 1.14 -0.05 6.69
N ALA A 34 1.18 0.47 5.47
CA ALA A 34 2.39 0.87 4.78
C ALA A 34 2.66 2.34 5.04
N THR A 35 3.80 2.63 5.65
CA THR A 35 4.28 3.97 5.97
C THR A 35 5.53 4.25 5.14
N VAL A 36 5.54 5.36 4.42
CA VAL A 36 6.70 5.82 3.65
C VAL A 36 7.04 7.23 4.02
N ASP A 37 8.27 7.42 4.46
CA ASP A 37 8.83 8.74 4.73
C ASP A 37 9.21 9.39 3.40
N LYS A 38 8.63 10.55 3.06
CA LYS A 38 8.90 11.24 1.79
C LYS A 38 10.29 11.88 1.78
N THR A 39 10.81 12.25 2.95
CA THR A 39 12.10 12.91 3.13
C THR A 39 13.25 11.93 2.95
N THR A 40 13.16 10.75 3.58
CA THR A 40 14.20 9.73 3.58
C THR A 40 13.92 8.57 2.62
N LEU A 41 12.76 8.54 1.97
CA LEU A 41 12.25 7.43 1.15
C LEU A 41 12.24 6.09 1.90
N LYS A 42 12.17 6.12 3.23
CA LYS A 42 12.17 4.94 4.07
C LYS A 42 10.78 4.32 4.10
N TYR A 43 10.66 3.13 3.53
CA TYR A 43 9.46 2.31 3.62
C TYR A 43 9.45 1.51 4.92
N SER A 44 8.30 1.45 5.58
CA SER A 44 8.02 0.61 6.73
C SER A 44 6.63 0.03 6.57
N TYR A 45 6.44 -1.20 7.00
CA TYR A 45 5.16 -1.88 6.91
C TYR A 45 4.86 -2.56 8.24
N THR A 46 3.62 -2.41 8.70
CA THR A 46 3.16 -2.93 9.98
C THR A 46 1.80 -3.60 9.80
N GLY A 47 1.74 -4.91 9.98
CA GLY A 47 0.52 -5.70 9.85
C GLY A 47 0.79 -7.10 9.32
N ASP A 48 -0.25 -7.76 8.81
CA ASP A 48 -0.17 -9.08 8.21
C ASP A 48 0.68 -9.09 6.95
N ASP A 49 1.31 -10.24 6.68
CA ASP A 49 2.09 -10.42 5.47
C ASP A 49 1.16 -10.43 4.24
N LEU A 50 1.34 -9.41 3.40
CA LEU A 50 0.61 -9.23 2.14
C LEU A 50 1.20 -10.09 1.00
N GLY A 51 2.27 -10.84 1.25
CA GLY A 51 2.97 -11.65 0.27
C GLY A 51 3.39 -10.84 -0.96
N GLN A 52 2.88 -11.22 -2.13
CA GLN A 52 3.19 -10.57 -3.40
C GLN A 52 2.74 -9.10 -3.45
N PHE A 53 1.67 -8.75 -2.73
CA PHE A 53 1.21 -7.37 -2.66
C PHE A 53 2.15 -6.48 -1.83
N ALA A 54 2.93 -7.01 -0.89
CA ALA A 54 3.89 -6.20 -0.14
C ALA A 54 4.91 -5.52 -1.07
N SER A 55 5.39 -6.26 -2.08
CA SER A 55 6.28 -5.73 -3.11
C SER A 55 5.59 -4.67 -3.96
N PHE A 56 4.34 -4.92 -4.38
CA PHE A 56 3.53 -3.96 -5.14
C PHE A 56 3.27 -2.66 -4.36
N VAL A 57 2.88 -2.75 -3.08
CA VAL A 57 2.59 -1.60 -2.22
C VAL A 57 3.85 -0.76 -2.02
N LYS A 58 4.97 -1.41 -1.70
CA LYS A 58 6.27 -0.75 -1.56
C LYS A 58 6.67 -0.02 -2.83
N ASP A 59 6.62 -0.69 -3.98
CA ASP A 59 7.01 -0.11 -5.27
C ASP A 59 6.07 1.02 -5.68
N THR A 60 4.75 0.85 -5.49
CA THR A 60 3.74 1.88 -5.78
C THR A 60 3.94 3.14 -4.93
N LEU A 61 4.11 2.99 -3.61
CA LEU A 61 4.30 4.11 -2.71
C LEU A 61 5.63 4.82 -2.98
N THR A 62 6.73 4.09 -3.09
CA THR A 62 8.04 4.70 -3.38
C THR A 62 8.10 5.34 -4.77
N LYS A 63 7.55 4.71 -5.82
CA LYS A 63 7.46 5.33 -7.16
C LYS A 63 6.58 6.57 -7.15
N SER A 64 5.43 6.54 -6.47
CA SER A 64 4.54 7.71 -6.41
C SER A 64 5.27 8.92 -5.83
N ILE A 65 6.06 8.72 -4.76
CA ILE A 65 6.85 9.79 -4.14
C ILE A 65 7.98 10.24 -5.09
N LYS A 66 8.72 9.31 -5.70
CA LYS A 66 9.78 9.65 -6.67
C LYS A 66 9.27 10.42 -7.89
N LEU A 67 8.06 10.10 -8.35
CA LEU A 67 7.42 10.76 -9.49
C LEU A 67 6.69 12.05 -9.10
N GLY A 68 6.63 12.39 -7.81
CA GLY A 68 5.84 13.52 -7.31
C GLY A 68 4.34 13.36 -7.58
N LYS A 69 3.86 12.12 -7.72
CA LYS A 69 2.44 11.83 -7.95
C LYS A 69 1.71 11.65 -6.62
N GLU A 70 0.56 12.31 -6.54
CA GLU A 70 -0.42 12.06 -5.50
C GLU A 70 -1.17 10.76 -5.80
N LEU A 71 -1.25 9.90 -4.77
CA LEU A 71 -2.06 8.69 -4.85
C LEU A 71 -3.49 9.03 -4.37
N PRO A 72 -4.51 8.42 -4.96
CA PRO A 72 -5.88 8.64 -4.54
C PRO A 72 -6.14 8.11 -3.12
N ASP A 73 -7.08 8.74 -2.41
CA ASP A 73 -7.45 8.36 -1.03
C ASP A 73 -7.86 6.90 -0.89
N LYS A 74 -8.41 6.28 -1.94
CA LYS A 74 -8.71 4.86 -1.97
C LYS A 74 -8.55 4.33 -3.39
N PHE A 75 -7.83 3.22 -3.54
CA PHE A 75 -7.77 2.48 -4.79
C PHE A 75 -7.63 0.98 -4.52
N SER A 76 -8.10 0.17 -5.46
CA SER A 76 -7.96 -1.28 -5.38
C SER A 76 -7.20 -1.77 -6.61
N TYR A 77 -6.30 -2.72 -6.41
CA TYR A 77 -5.49 -3.33 -7.44
C TYR A 77 -5.70 -4.85 -7.43
N GLY A 78 -6.09 -5.40 -8.58
CA GLY A 78 -6.34 -6.83 -8.78
C GLY A 78 -5.28 -7.45 -9.68
N PHE A 79 -4.70 -8.60 -9.29
CA PHE A 79 -4.03 -9.51 -10.22
C PHE A 79 -5.10 -10.38 -10.87
N GLY A 80 -5.36 -10.21 -12.16
CA GLY A 80 -6.32 -10.98 -12.95
C GLY A 80 -5.64 -11.86 -13.98
#